data_AF-A0A7X7QI77-F1
#
_entry.id   AF-A0A7X7QI77-F1
#
_cell.length_a   1.000
_cell.length_b   1.000
_cell.length_c   1.000
_cell.angle_alpha   90.00
_cell.angle_beta   90.00
_cell.angle_gamma   90.00
#
_symmetry.space_group_name_H-M   'P 1'
#
loop_
_entity.id
_entity.type
_entity.pdbx_description
1 polymer ?
#
loop_
_entity_poly.entity_id
_entity_poly.type
_entity_poly.pdbx_seq_one_letter_code
_entity_poly.pdbx_strand_id
1 'polypeptide(L)'
;MNRATITFAALLINLFLGASSSFAGPAGTAIRETAEVILKKFGKGAAGQTVEELTEATTKVVVRHGDDALPLLRKSGHAGFAALEEAGDKAPDIIKLYARKGDEAIWVISQPKKLAIFIKHGDSAADALLKHPGIADTLIGKYGDDAVGALNGVSRQSAQRLSMIADDGVLTATSRSSELLPIIQRYGDAAMDFIWKNKGALSVASALTLFLANPEAYISGAKSLVVDPIAGPIARSVNWTLLIIIVAGVVFAPFIVRSIKKATVEARSSTSKKTDGTT
;
A
#
# COMPACT_ATOMS: atom_id res chain seq x y z
N MET A 1 20.55 43.38 -52.96
CA MET A 1 20.95 42.70 -51.72
C MET A 1 22.44 42.40 -51.79
N ASN A 2 23.23 43.13 -51.00
CA ASN A 2 24.68 43.20 -51.14
C ASN A 2 25.35 41.93 -50.63
N ARG A 3 26.26 41.35 -51.42
CA ARG A 3 27.07 40.17 -51.05
C ARG A 3 27.89 40.37 -49.76
N ALA A 4 28.11 41.62 -49.35
CA ALA A 4 28.82 41.96 -48.10
C ALA A 4 28.03 41.67 -46.81
N THR A 5 26.69 41.63 -46.83
CA THR A 5 25.89 41.35 -45.63
C THR A 5 25.75 39.85 -45.34
N ILE A 6 25.98 38.98 -46.33
CA ILE A 6 25.84 37.52 -46.17
C ILE A 6 27.10 36.92 -45.52
N THR A 7 28.28 37.50 -45.75
CA THR A 7 29.55 37.00 -45.18
C THR A 7 29.69 37.32 -43.69
N PHE A 8 29.11 38.43 -43.21
CA PHE A 8 29.16 38.80 -41.78
C PHE A 8 28.22 37.94 -40.91
N ALA A 9 27.11 37.46 -41.47
CA ALA A 9 26.20 36.55 -40.76
C ALA A 9 26.77 35.13 -40.58
N ALA A 10 27.60 34.66 -41.53
CA ALA A 10 28.24 33.35 -41.44
C ALA A 10 29.39 33.29 -40.41
N LEU A 11 30.04 34.42 -40.12
CA LEU A 11 31.13 34.49 -39.14
C LEU A 11 30.62 34.50 -37.69
N LEU A 12 29.42 35.05 -37.44
CA LEU A 12 28.81 35.08 -36.10
C LEU A 12 28.19 33.75 -35.66
N ILE A 13 27.84 32.87 -36.61
CA ILE A 13 27.25 31.55 -36.30
C ILE A 13 28.32 30.53 -35.89
N ASN A 14 29.59 30.70 -36.29
CA ASN A 14 30.68 29.77 -35.91
C ASN A 14 31.29 30.03 -34.53
N LEU A 15 30.98 31.15 -33.87
CA LEU A 15 31.55 31.47 -32.56
C LEU A 15 30.79 30.84 -31.38
N PHE A 16 29.62 30.24 -31.62
CA PHE A 16 28.80 29.60 -30.58
C PHE A 16 28.97 28.08 -30.47
N LEU A 17 29.83 27.46 -31.30
CA LEU A 17 30.00 26.01 -31.36
C LEU A 17 31.19 25.46 -30.53
N GLY A 18 31.94 26.32 -29.81
CA GLY A 18 33.22 25.94 -29.21
C GLY A 18 33.32 25.95 -27.69
N ALA A 19 32.28 26.34 -26.94
CA ALA A 19 32.33 26.33 -25.48
C ALA A 19 31.86 24.99 -24.92
N SER A 20 32.55 23.90 -25.29
CA SER A 20 32.53 22.69 -24.47
C SER A 20 33.23 23.07 -23.17
N SER A 21 32.45 23.42 -22.15
CA SER A 21 32.94 23.65 -20.79
C SER A 21 33.63 22.36 -20.34
N SER A 22 34.95 22.33 -20.51
CA SER A 22 35.79 21.29 -19.95
C SER A 22 35.59 21.36 -18.44
N PHE A 23 34.80 20.42 -17.91
CA PHE A 23 34.47 20.26 -16.50
C PHE A 23 35.71 19.78 -15.73
N ALA A 24 36.80 20.52 -15.81
CA ALA A 24 38.07 20.28 -15.10
C ALA A 24 38.04 20.94 -13.70
N GLY A 25 36.87 21.00 -13.07
CA GLY A 25 36.68 21.54 -11.73
C GLY A 25 36.53 20.44 -10.67
N PRO A 26 36.59 20.78 -9.37
CA PRO A 26 36.41 19.84 -8.25
C PRO A 26 35.11 19.01 -8.31
N ALA A 27 34.08 19.52 -8.98
CA ALA A 27 32.84 18.77 -9.23
C ALA A 27 33.07 17.56 -10.14
N GLY A 28 33.90 17.69 -11.19
CA GLY A 28 34.20 16.59 -12.11
C GLY A 28 34.91 15.43 -11.43
N THR A 29 35.83 15.71 -10.48
CA THR A 29 36.49 14.68 -9.69
C THR A 29 35.51 13.96 -8.76
N ALA A 30 34.62 14.69 -8.07
CA ALA A 30 33.63 14.10 -7.17
C ALA A 30 32.61 13.19 -7.91
N ILE A 31 32.21 13.58 -9.13
CA ILE A 31 31.33 12.79 -10.00
C ILE A 31 32.04 11.49 -10.41
N ARG A 32 33.28 11.58 -10.90
CA ARG A 32 34.06 10.40 -11.32
C ARG A 32 34.32 9.44 -10.16
N GLU A 33 34.74 9.96 -9.01
CA GLU A 33 34.93 9.15 -7.79
C GLU A 33 33.63 8.45 -7.37
N THR A 34 32.49 9.13 -7.49
CA THR A 34 31.19 8.54 -7.17
C THR A 34 30.85 7.39 -8.12
N ALA A 35 31.08 7.57 -9.42
CA ALA A 35 30.92 6.49 -10.40
C ALA A 35 31.85 5.29 -10.10
N GLU A 36 33.12 5.54 -9.81
CA GLU A 36 34.08 4.49 -9.45
C GLU A 36 33.66 3.73 -8.17
N VAL A 37 33.19 4.45 -7.14
CA VAL A 37 32.68 3.83 -5.91
C VAL A 37 31.46 2.97 -6.19
N ILE A 38 30.53 3.44 -7.02
CA ILE A 38 29.33 2.68 -7.39
C ILE A 38 29.72 1.42 -8.16
N LEU A 39 30.59 1.53 -9.17
CA LEU A 39 31.05 0.37 -9.95
C LEU A 39 31.80 -0.64 -9.08
N LYS A 40 32.63 -0.16 -8.14
CA LYS A 40 33.38 -1.01 -7.20
C LYS A 40 32.47 -1.75 -6.22
N LYS A 41 31.42 -1.09 -5.71
CA LYS A 41 30.53 -1.66 -4.68
C LYS A 41 29.40 -2.51 -5.24
N PHE A 42 28.79 -2.07 -6.33
CA PHE A 42 27.58 -2.68 -6.90
C PHE A 42 27.86 -3.45 -8.19
N GLY A 43 29.10 -3.40 -8.69
CA GLY A 43 29.48 -4.03 -9.94
C GLY A 43 28.94 -3.29 -11.16
N LYS A 44 29.21 -3.90 -12.33
CA LYS A 44 28.61 -3.47 -13.60
C LYS A 44 27.10 -3.70 -13.48
N GLY A 45 26.31 -2.64 -13.64
CA GLY A 45 24.85 -2.73 -13.57
C GLY A 45 24.27 -3.67 -14.64
N ALA A 46 22.94 -3.76 -14.74
CA ALA A 46 22.27 -4.67 -15.68
C ALA A 46 22.72 -4.49 -17.14
N ALA A 47 23.18 -3.29 -17.52
CA ALA A 47 23.66 -2.96 -18.86
C ALA A 47 25.18 -3.12 -19.06
N GLY A 48 25.94 -3.63 -18.08
CA GLY A 48 27.38 -3.82 -18.23
C GLY A 48 28.21 -2.52 -18.18
N GLN A 49 27.67 -1.47 -17.56
CA GLN A 49 28.18 -0.10 -17.69
C GLN A 49 29.66 0.09 -17.32
N THR A 50 30.36 0.94 -18.09
CA THR A 50 31.73 1.37 -17.79
C THR A 50 31.78 2.52 -16.78
N VAL A 51 32.97 2.85 -16.27
CA VAL A 51 33.17 4.01 -15.38
C VAL A 51 32.75 5.30 -16.10
N GLU A 52 33.06 5.42 -17.38
CA GLU A 52 32.78 6.59 -18.21
C GLU A 52 31.27 6.80 -18.39
N GLU A 53 30.53 5.73 -18.73
CA GLU A 53 29.07 5.78 -18.88
C GLU A 53 28.40 6.15 -17.55
N LEU A 54 28.89 5.59 -16.44
CA LEU A 54 28.36 5.88 -15.11
C LEU A 54 28.73 7.30 -14.65
N THR A 55 29.90 7.82 -15.06
CA THR A 55 30.30 9.22 -14.83
C THR A 55 29.38 10.16 -15.60
N GLU A 56 29.05 9.84 -16.85
CA GLU A 56 28.10 10.62 -17.66
C GLU A 56 26.69 10.61 -17.05
N ALA A 57 26.20 9.44 -16.62
CA ALA A 57 24.91 9.31 -15.94
C ALA A 57 24.88 10.11 -14.62
N THR A 58 25.95 10.04 -13.82
CA THR A 58 26.10 10.82 -12.58
C THR A 58 26.09 12.32 -12.90
N THR A 59 26.78 12.74 -13.96
CA THR A 59 26.79 14.13 -14.42
C THR A 59 25.39 14.61 -14.77
N LYS A 60 24.60 13.81 -15.50
CA LYS A 60 23.21 14.15 -15.85
C LYS A 60 22.34 14.35 -14.61
N VAL A 61 22.47 13.48 -13.62
CA VAL A 61 21.74 13.60 -12.34
C VAL A 61 22.14 14.87 -11.59
N VAL A 62 23.44 15.14 -11.49
CA VAL A 62 23.97 16.34 -10.82
C VAL A 62 23.52 17.63 -11.51
N VAL A 63 23.58 17.68 -12.85
CA VAL A 63 23.09 18.83 -13.62
C VAL A 63 21.60 19.08 -13.36
N ARG A 64 20.81 18.01 -13.21
CA ARG A 64 19.35 18.12 -13.04
C ARG A 64 18.93 18.41 -11.59
N HIS A 65 19.64 17.86 -10.61
CA HIS A 65 19.20 17.85 -9.21
C HIS A 65 20.21 18.44 -8.22
N GLY A 66 21.39 18.86 -8.69
CA GLY A 66 22.47 19.40 -7.87
C GLY A 66 23.42 18.33 -7.31
N ASP A 67 24.53 18.81 -6.74
CA ASP A 67 25.58 17.98 -6.13
C ASP A 67 25.08 17.19 -4.90
N ASP A 68 23.97 17.63 -4.29
CA ASP A 68 23.33 16.97 -3.14
C ASP A 68 22.84 15.54 -3.46
N ALA A 69 22.73 15.18 -4.74
CA ALA A 69 22.41 13.81 -5.15
C ALA A 69 23.60 12.84 -4.98
N LEU A 70 24.85 13.31 -4.96
CA LEU A 70 26.04 12.46 -4.94
C LEU A 70 26.11 11.53 -3.73
N PRO A 71 25.84 11.96 -2.47
CA PRO A 71 25.83 11.08 -1.31
C PRO A 71 24.81 9.94 -1.44
N LEU A 72 23.62 10.25 -1.97
CA LEU A 72 22.58 9.28 -2.20
C LEU A 72 23.02 8.24 -3.25
N LEU A 73 23.49 8.69 -4.41
CA LEU A 73 23.98 7.81 -5.48
C LEU A 73 25.12 6.92 -4.99
N ARG A 74 26.07 7.48 -4.25
CA ARG A 74 27.22 6.75 -3.70
C ARG A 74 26.80 5.61 -2.76
N LYS A 75 25.72 5.79 -2.00
CA LYS A 75 25.23 4.77 -1.05
C LYS A 75 24.24 3.79 -1.65
N SER A 76 23.39 4.22 -2.58
CA SER A 76 22.33 3.39 -3.15
C SER A 76 22.68 2.77 -4.51
N GLY A 77 23.73 3.26 -5.17
CA GLY A 77 24.19 2.77 -6.47
C GLY A 77 23.12 2.87 -7.55
N HIS A 78 22.94 1.79 -8.29
CA HIS A 78 21.96 1.69 -9.39
C HIS A 78 20.51 1.93 -8.92
N ALA A 79 20.17 1.54 -7.69
CA ALA A 79 18.85 1.79 -7.14
C ALA A 79 18.57 3.29 -6.92
N GLY A 80 19.61 4.08 -6.62
CA GLY A 80 19.49 5.54 -6.50
C GLY A 80 19.16 6.20 -7.83
N PHE A 81 19.83 5.78 -8.91
CA PHE A 81 19.52 6.26 -10.26
C PHE A 81 18.08 5.94 -10.65
N ALA A 82 17.68 4.68 -10.49
CA ALA A 82 16.31 4.26 -10.80
C ALA A 82 15.27 5.04 -9.99
N ALA A 83 15.53 5.26 -8.69
CA ALA A 83 14.61 6.00 -7.83
C ALA A 83 14.48 7.49 -8.23
N LEU A 84 15.59 8.15 -8.59
CA LEU A 84 15.56 9.54 -9.04
C LEU A 84 14.88 9.69 -10.41
N GLU A 85 15.12 8.74 -11.32
CA GLU A 85 14.46 8.71 -12.62
C GLU A 85 12.95 8.47 -12.49
N GLU A 86 12.54 7.48 -11.70
CA GLU A 86 11.13 7.13 -11.44
C GLU A 86 10.38 8.28 -10.76
N ALA A 87 11.04 9.04 -9.89
CA ALA A 87 10.43 10.20 -9.24
C ALA A 87 10.29 11.43 -10.13
N GLY A 88 11.08 11.56 -11.20
CA GLY A 88 11.04 12.70 -12.10
C GLY A 88 11.15 14.03 -11.36
N ASP A 89 10.09 14.84 -11.43
CA ASP A 89 10.05 16.16 -10.79
C ASP A 89 10.06 16.10 -9.24
N LYS A 90 9.77 14.93 -8.66
CA LYS A 90 9.82 14.67 -7.21
C LYS A 90 11.17 14.13 -6.73
N ALA A 91 12.15 13.99 -7.60
CA ALA A 91 13.51 13.58 -7.22
C ALA A 91 14.14 14.43 -6.07
N PRO A 92 13.93 15.75 -5.98
CA PRO A 92 14.42 16.53 -4.83
C PRO A 92 13.89 16.04 -3.48
N ASP A 93 12.68 15.47 -3.43
CA ASP A 93 12.11 14.95 -2.18
C ASP A 93 12.81 13.66 -1.74
N ILE A 94 13.27 12.83 -2.67
CA ILE A 94 14.12 11.67 -2.37
C ILE A 94 15.47 12.11 -1.79
N ILE A 95 16.10 13.12 -2.40
CA ILE A 95 17.38 13.66 -1.93
C ILE A 95 17.23 14.21 -0.52
N LYS A 96 16.15 14.98 -0.26
CA LYS A 96 15.82 15.48 1.09
C LYS A 96 15.54 14.36 2.09
N LEU A 97 14.83 13.31 1.68
CA LEU A 97 14.56 12.15 2.53
C LEU A 97 15.89 11.49 2.95
N TYR A 98 16.80 11.27 1.99
CA TYR A 98 18.12 10.71 2.28
C TYR A 98 18.96 11.65 3.15
N ALA A 99 18.94 12.95 2.91
CA ALA A 99 19.64 13.92 3.76
C ALA A 99 19.16 13.88 5.22
N ARG A 100 17.86 13.62 5.45
CA ARG A 100 17.26 13.54 6.79
C ARG A 100 17.41 12.18 7.48
N LYS A 101 17.26 11.08 6.73
CA LYS A 101 17.17 9.71 7.27
C LYS A 101 18.42 8.87 7.02
N GLY A 102 19.35 9.35 6.18
CA GLY A 102 20.58 8.66 5.83
C GLY A 102 20.31 7.30 5.20
N ASP A 103 21.03 6.29 5.70
CA ASP A 103 21.00 4.93 5.14
C ASP A 103 19.60 4.27 5.28
N GLU A 104 18.76 4.69 6.22
CA GLU A 104 17.37 4.19 6.34
C GLU A 104 16.51 4.52 5.11
N ALA A 105 16.74 5.69 4.49
CA ALA A 105 16.01 6.09 3.29
C ALA A 105 16.24 5.12 2.12
N ILE A 106 17.41 4.48 2.07
CA ILE A 106 17.77 3.52 1.01
C ILE A 106 16.75 2.37 0.97
N TRP A 107 16.27 1.93 2.14
CA TRP A 107 15.27 0.85 2.23
C TRP A 107 13.90 1.25 1.65
N VAL A 108 13.52 2.53 1.75
CA VAL A 108 12.29 3.06 1.18
C VAL A 108 12.41 3.20 -0.34
N ILE A 109 13.51 3.77 -0.82
CA ILE A 109 13.67 4.09 -2.25
C ILE A 109 14.08 2.88 -3.10
N SER A 110 14.72 1.87 -2.50
CA SER A 110 15.15 0.66 -3.23
C SER A 110 14.00 -0.27 -3.62
N GLN A 111 12.79 -0.03 -3.11
CA GLN A 111 11.62 -0.86 -3.41
C GLN A 111 10.56 -0.04 -4.13
N PRO A 112 10.23 -0.35 -5.39
CA PRO A 112 9.30 0.46 -6.20
C PRO A 112 7.96 0.74 -5.51
N LYS A 113 7.38 -0.25 -4.83
CA LYS A 113 6.11 -0.08 -4.09
C LYS A 113 6.23 0.97 -2.98
N LYS A 114 7.33 0.96 -2.22
CA LYS A 114 7.54 1.91 -1.11
C LYS A 114 7.91 3.29 -1.60
N LEU A 115 8.74 3.34 -2.66
CA LEU A 115 9.06 4.56 -3.36
C LEU A 115 7.78 5.24 -3.89
N ALA A 116 6.90 4.50 -4.54
CA ALA A 116 5.61 5.03 -5.02
C ALA A 116 4.73 5.57 -3.87
N ILE A 117 4.69 4.87 -2.73
CA ILE A 117 3.98 5.35 -1.53
C ILE A 117 4.60 6.66 -1.03
N PHE A 118 5.92 6.74 -0.92
CA PHE A 118 6.62 7.97 -0.50
C PHE A 118 6.40 9.12 -1.48
N ILE A 119 6.55 8.90 -2.79
CA ILE A 119 6.31 9.91 -3.83
C ILE A 119 4.87 10.44 -3.74
N LYS A 120 3.90 9.57 -3.45
CA LYS A 120 2.49 9.94 -3.39
C LYS A 120 2.12 10.66 -2.09
N HIS A 121 2.60 10.19 -0.95
CA HIS A 121 2.14 10.60 0.38
C HIS A 121 3.18 11.41 1.19
N GLY A 122 4.38 11.60 0.64
CA GLY A 122 5.43 12.44 1.18
C GLY A 122 6.12 11.87 2.42
N ASP A 123 6.75 12.77 3.18
CA ASP A 123 7.65 12.45 4.29
C ASP A 123 6.99 11.65 5.41
N SER A 124 5.74 11.97 5.76
CA SER A 124 5.02 11.25 6.81
C SER A 124 4.81 9.77 6.45
N ALA A 125 4.67 9.46 5.16
CA ALA A 125 4.58 8.07 4.71
C ALA A 125 5.94 7.35 4.80
N ALA A 126 7.05 8.05 4.52
CA ALA A 126 8.39 7.49 4.77
C ALA A 126 8.58 7.17 6.26
N ASP A 127 8.18 8.07 7.15
CA ASP A 127 8.25 7.84 8.59
C ASP A 127 7.43 6.62 9.02
N ALA A 128 6.20 6.47 8.51
CA ALA A 128 5.35 5.31 8.80
C ALA A 128 5.94 4.01 8.24
N LEU A 129 6.51 4.04 7.02
CA LEU A 129 7.17 2.90 6.39
C LEU A 129 8.39 2.41 7.18
N LEU A 130 9.21 3.35 7.65
CA LEU A 130 10.39 3.05 8.47
C LEU A 130 9.98 2.55 9.87
N LYS A 131 8.96 3.14 10.47
CA LYS A 131 8.45 2.77 11.81
C LYS A 131 7.82 1.37 11.83
N HIS A 132 7.09 1.00 10.77
CA HIS A 132 6.37 -0.28 10.70
C HIS A 132 6.67 -1.10 9.43
N PRO A 133 7.88 -1.67 9.31
CA PRO A 133 8.28 -2.43 8.14
C PRO A 133 7.35 -3.62 7.85
N GLY A 134 6.85 -3.70 6.61
CA GLY A 134 5.97 -4.78 6.12
C GLY A 134 4.50 -4.66 6.50
N ILE A 135 4.13 -3.66 7.30
CA ILE A 135 2.73 -3.39 7.70
C ILE A 135 2.25 -2.11 7.01
N ALA A 136 3.06 -1.05 7.09
CA ALA A 136 2.69 0.27 6.61
C ALA A 136 2.43 0.30 5.09
N ASP A 137 3.18 -0.44 4.29
CA ASP A 137 3.02 -0.44 2.83
C ASP A 137 1.65 -0.98 2.39
N THR A 138 1.10 -1.94 3.13
CA THR A 138 -0.23 -2.50 2.85
C THR A 138 -1.34 -1.55 3.31
N LEU A 139 -1.23 -1.01 4.53
CA LEU A 139 -2.25 -0.13 5.07
C LEU A 139 -2.29 1.22 4.34
N ILE A 140 -1.15 1.84 4.04
CA ILE A 140 -1.10 3.11 3.29
C ILE A 140 -1.59 2.89 1.85
N GLY A 141 -1.24 1.76 1.22
CA GLY A 141 -1.75 1.43 -0.11
C GLY A 141 -3.27 1.33 -0.18
N LYS A 142 -3.92 0.82 0.88
CA LYS A 142 -5.37 0.65 0.97
C LYS A 142 -6.11 1.92 1.42
N TYR A 143 -5.57 2.64 2.39
CA TYR A 143 -6.28 3.72 3.10
C TYR A 143 -5.63 5.11 3.00
N GLY A 144 -4.50 5.24 2.28
CA GLY A 144 -3.86 6.52 1.99
C GLY A 144 -3.36 7.27 3.23
N ASP A 145 -3.56 8.59 3.22
CA ASP A 145 -3.03 9.52 4.24
C ASP A 145 -3.61 9.28 5.64
N ASP A 146 -4.86 8.81 5.74
CA ASP A 146 -5.46 8.47 7.03
C ASP A 146 -4.69 7.34 7.73
N ALA A 147 -4.24 6.33 6.96
CA ALA A 147 -3.37 5.28 7.50
C ALA A 147 -1.97 5.80 7.84
N VAL A 148 -1.42 6.74 7.07
CA VAL A 148 -0.14 7.39 7.40
C VAL A 148 -0.22 8.07 8.78
N GLY A 149 -1.27 8.86 9.01
CA GLY A 149 -1.52 9.51 10.29
C GLY A 149 -1.66 8.52 11.43
N ALA A 150 -2.51 7.50 11.25
CA ALA A 150 -2.75 6.47 12.25
C ALA A 150 -1.45 5.70 12.60
N LEU A 151 -0.69 5.27 11.60
CA LEU A 151 0.54 4.49 11.79
C LEU A 151 1.63 5.29 12.52
N ASN A 152 1.77 6.58 12.21
CA ASN A 152 2.71 7.44 12.91
C ASN A 152 2.34 7.63 14.38
N GLY A 153 1.04 7.59 14.72
CA GLY A 153 0.52 7.72 16.08
C GLY A 153 0.61 6.47 16.96
N VAL A 154 0.95 5.29 16.41
CA VAL A 154 0.86 4.02 17.16
C VAL A 154 2.19 3.28 17.27
N SER A 155 2.29 2.41 18.29
CA SER A 155 3.37 1.44 18.46
C SER A 155 3.31 0.32 17.40
N ARG A 156 4.38 -0.47 17.29
CA ARG A 156 4.46 -1.59 16.35
C ARG A 156 3.40 -2.66 16.62
N GLN A 157 3.12 -2.95 17.90
CA GLN A 157 2.10 -3.92 18.30
C GLN A 157 0.70 -3.46 17.87
N SER A 158 0.39 -2.18 18.07
CA SER A 158 -0.87 -1.59 17.62
C SER A 158 -0.98 -1.51 16.11
N ALA A 159 0.11 -1.24 15.38
CA ALA A 159 0.11 -1.33 13.92
C ALA A 159 -0.20 -2.75 13.41
N GLN A 160 0.32 -3.79 14.08
CA GLN A 160 -0.04 -5.18 13.76
C GLN A 160 -1.53 -5.44 13.99
N ARG A 161 -2.09 -4.99 15.11
CA ARG A 161 -3.52 -5.09 15.39
C ARG A 161 -4.37 -4.33 14.39
N LEU A 162 -3.91 -3.15 13.95
CA LEU A 162 -4.56 -2.36 12.91
C LEU A 162 -4.59 -3.12 11.58
N SER A 163 -3.49 -3.79 11.22
CA SER A 163 -3.45 -4.67 10.04
C SER A 163 -4.50 -5.78 10.14
N MET A 164 -4.57 -6.47 11.29
CA MET A 164 -5.57 -7.52 11.50
C MET A 164 -7.01 -6.99 11.45
N ILE A 165 -7.29 -5.82 12.04
CA ILE A 165 -8.61 -5.16 11.96
C ILE A 165 -8.97 -4.80 10.51
N ALA A 166 -8.00 -4.33 9.73
CA ALA A 166 -8.18 -4.04 8.32
C ALA A 166 -8.46 -5.30 7.50
N ASP A 167 -7.75 -6.40 7.77
CA ASP A 167 -7.92 -7.67 7.08
C ASP A 167 -9.23 -8.38 7.48
N ASP A 168 -9.70 -8.18 8.72
CA ASP A 168 -11.04 -8.59 9.20
C ASP A 168 -12.18 -7.76 8.54
N GLY A 169 -11.86 -6.73 7.74
CA GLY A 169 -12.83 -5.90 7.04
C GLY A 169 -13.55 -4.87 7.91
N VAL A 170 -13.12 -4.68 9.17
CA VAL A 170 -13.79 -3.76 10.12
C VAL A 170 -13.70 -2.32 9.64
N LEU A 171 -12.58 -1.92 9.03
CA LEU A 171 -12.37 -0.58 8.46
C LEU A 171 -13.23 -0.31 7.21
N THR A 172 -13.86 -1.34 6.66
CA THR A 172 -14.75 -1.26 5.50
C THR A 172 -16.17 -1.76 5.79
N ALA A 173 -16.45 -2.14 7.04
CA ALA A 173 -17.73 -2.73 7.44
C ALA A 173 -18.89 -1.73 7.29
N THR A 174 -18.61 -0.43 7.40
CA THR A 174 -19.58 0.65 7.26
C THR A 174 -18.97 1.81 6.47
N SER A 175 -19.81 2.71 5.95
CA SER A 175 -19.35 3.94 5.28
C SER A 175 -18.57 4.89 6.18
N ARG A 176 -18.69 4.74 7.51
CA ARG A 176 -18.02 5.57 8.53
C ARG A 176 -16.80 4.90 9.15
N SER A 177 -16.52 3.65 8.80
CA SER A 177 -15.43 2.88 9.42
C SER A 177 -14.05 3.47 9.13
N SER A 178 -13.88 4.23 8.05
CA SER A 178 -12.65 5.00 7.77
C SER A 178 -12.38 6.10 8.79
N GLU A 179 -13.42 6.64 9.46
CA GLU A 179 -13.28 7.67 10.51
C GLU A 179 -12.54 7.14 11.76
N LEU A 180 -12.33 5.82 11.87
CA LEU A 180 -11.51 5.23 12.93
C LEU A 180 -10.02 5.60 12.79
N LEU A 181 -9.50 5.78 11.58
CA LEU A 181 -8.08 6.08 11.36
C LEU A 181 -7.68 7.46 11.91
N PRO A 182 -8.43 8.56 11.67
CA PRO A 182 -8.19 9.84 12.35
C PRO A 182 -8.25 9.75 13.89
N ILE A 183 -9.12 8.89 14.45
CA ILE A 183 -9.18 8.69 15.90
C ILE A 183 -7.91 7.99 16.39
N ILE A 184 -7.43 6.98 15.68
CA ILE A 184 -6.17 6.31 15.99
C ILE A 184 -5.00 7.28 15.88
N GLN A 185 -4.98 8.14 14.87
CA GLN A 185 -3.98 9.20 14.75
C GLN A 185 -3.98 10.13 15.98
N ARG A 186 -5.16 10.53 16.46
CA ARG A 186 -5.29 11.48 17.57
C ARG A 186 -5.00 10.86 18.94
N TYR A 187 -5.43 9.64 19.18
CA TYR A 187 -5.37 8.99 20.51
C TYR A 187 -4.36 7.83 20.59
N GLY A 188 -3.67 7.52 19.49
CA GLY A 188 -2.58 6.55 19.43
C GLY A 188 -2.97 5.16 19.90
N ASP A 189 -2.09 4.56 20.71
CA ASP A 189 -2.24 3.19 21.21
C ASP A 189 -3.51 2.98 22.06
N ALA A 190 -3.97 4.01 22.78
CA ALA A 190 -5.17 3.91 23.62
C ALA A 190 -6.45 3.72 22.78
N ALA A 191 -6.56 4.43 21.65
CA ALA A 191 -7.64 4.18 20.67
C ALA A 191 -7.53 2.78 20.08
N MET A 192 -6.32 2.35 19.71
CA MET A 192 -6.13 1.01 19.14
C MET A 192 -6.50 -0.11 20.10
N ASP A 193 -6.13 0.02 21.38
CA ASP A 193 -6.52 -0.94 22.43
C ASP A 193 -8.03 -1.03 22.57
N PHE A 194 -8.72 0.12 22.56
CA PHE A 194 -10.17 0.17 22.64
C PHE A 194 -10.83 -0.48 21.41
N ILE A 195 -10.41 -0.10 20.21
CA ILE A 195 -10.95 -0.63 18.95
C ILE A 195 -10.70 -2.14 18.88
N TRP A 196 -9.51 -2.61 19.25
CA TRP A 196 -9.17 -4.03 19.24
C TRP A 196 -10.08 -4.86 20.15
N LYS A 197 -10.34 -4.39 21.37
CA LYS A 197 -11.23 -5.06 22.34
C LYS A 197 -12.70 -5.05 21.88
N ASN A 198 -13.10 -4.08 21.06
CA ASN A 198 -14.51 -3.85 20.69
C ASN A 198 -14.77 -4.00 19.17
N LYS A 199 -13.89 -4.66 18.41
CA LYS A 199 -13.99 -4.69 16.94
C LYS A 199 -15.32 -5.23 16.39
N GLY A 200 -15.91 -6.22 17.07
CA GLY A 200 -17.24 -6.76 16.70
C GLY A 200 -18.39 -5.82 17.04
N ALA A 201 -18.27 -5.03 18.10
CA ALA A 201 -19.24 -3.97 18.41
C ALA A 201 -19.16 -2.85 17.36
N LEU A 202 -17.94 -2.44 16.99
CA LEU A 202 -17.71 -1.35 16.05
C LEU A 202 -18.10 -1.68 14.60
N SER A 203 -18.29 -2.96 14.23
CA SER A 203 -18.93 -3.30 12.95
C SER A 203 -20.42 -2.97 12.91
N VAL A 204 -21.06 -2.68 14.05
CA VAL A 204 -22.46 -2.23 14.12
C VAL A 204 -22.51 -0.71 14.01
N ALA A 205 -23.22 -0.20 13.01
CA ALA A 205 -23.27 1.23 12.67
C ALA A 205 -23.68 2.15 13.84
N SER A 206 -24.58 1.70 14.72
CA SER A 206 -25.02 2.48 15.90
C SER A 206 -23.92 2.61 16.95
N ALA A 207 -23.24 1.50 17.28
CA ALA A 207 -22.13 1.49 18.23
C ALA A 207 -20.95 2.32 17.70
N LEU A 208 -20.63 2.19 16.42
CA LEU A 208 -19.64 3.03 15.76
C LEU A 208 -20.02 4.51 15.85
N THR A 209 -21.26 4.88 15.53
CA THR A 209 -21.72 6.27 15.59
C THR A 209 -21.59 6.87 17.00
N LEU A 210 -21.94 6.11 18.04
CA LEU A 210 -21.75 6.55 19.42
C LEU A 210 -20.28 6.75 19.79
N PHE A 211 -19.41 5.82 19.37
CA PHE A 211 -17.98 5.93 19.58
C PHE A 211 -17.38 7.15 18.86
N LEU A 212 -17.69 7.34 17.58
CA LEU A 212 -17.20 8.46 16.78
C LEU A 212 -17.65 9.82 17.34
N ALA A 213 -18.83 9.89 17.97
CA ALA A 213 -19.33 11.13 18.57
C ALA A 213 -18.57 11.57 19.83
N ASN A 214 -18.00 10.63 20.60
CA ASN A 214 -17.23 10.96 21.80
C ASN A 214 -16.19 9.86 22.13
N PRO A 215 -15.11 9.73 21.33
CA PRO A 215 -14.16 8.64 21.46
C PRO A 215 -13.42 8.67 22.81
N GLU A 216 -13.14 9.85 23.34
CA GLU A 216 -12.40 10.03 24.59
C GLU A 216 -13.11 9.40 25.79
N ALA A 217 -14.45 9.54 25.89
CA ALA A 217 -15.22 8.93 26.98
C ALA A 217 -15.10 7.40 26.98
N TYR A 218 -14.95 6.78 25.81
CA TYR A 218 -14.79 5.33 25.71
C TYR A 218 -13.35 4.87 25.91
N ILE A 219 -12.39 5.60 25.32
CA ILE A 219 -10.95 5.28 25.43
C ILE A 219 -10.47 5.43 26.88
N SER A 220 -10.94 6.45 27.60
CA SER A 220 -10.65 6.65 29.03
C SER A 220 -11.34 5.63 29.95
N GLY A 221 -12.30 4.87 29.43
CA GLY A 221 -13.12 3.95 30.22
C GLY A 221 -14.26 4.61 31.00
N ALA A 222 -14.52 5.90 30.81
CA ALA A 222 -15.65 6.60 31.44
C ALA A 222 -17.01 6.08 30.93
N LYS A 223 -17.05 5.54 29.72
CA LYS A 223 -18.18 4.83 29.12
C LYS A 223 -17.73 3.48 28.57
N SER A 224 -18.57 2.46 28.73
CA SER A 224 -18.41 1.19 28.03
C SER A 224 -19.34 1.13 26.82
N LEU A 225 -18.88 0.49 25.74
CA LEU A 225 -19.78 0.09 24.66
C LEU A 225 -20.59 -1.11 25.16
N VAL A 226 -21.69 -0.84 25.85
CA VAL A 226 -22.72 -1.86 26.08
C VAL A 226 -23.46 -2.01 24.76
N VAL A 227 -22.90 -2.85 23.88
CA VAL A 227 -23.74 -3.46 22.85
C VAL A 227 -24.52 -4.51 23.61
N ASP A 228 -25.71 -4.13 24.09
CA ASP A 228 -26.70 -5.16 24.38
C ASP A 228 -26.78 -5.96 23.09
N PRO A 229 -26.41 -7.26 23.11
CA PRO A 229 -26.59 -8.07 21.93
C PRO A 229 -28.10 -8.03 21.69
N ILE A 230 -28.54 -7.23 20.73
CA ILE A 230 -29.92 -7.30 20.24
C ILE A 230 -30.15 -8.68 19.60
N ALA A 231 -29.06 -9.42 19.32
CA ALA A 231 -29.06 -10.85 19.06
C ALA A 231 -29.40 -11.73 20.28
N GLY A 232 -29.36 -11.26 21.52
CA GLY A 232 -29.75 -12.02 22.71
C GLY A 232 -31.22 -12.44 22.66
N PRO A 233 -32.17 -11.52 22.39
CA PRO A 233 -33.55 -11.88 22.14
C PRO A 233 -33.76 -12.61 20.81
N ILE A 234 -33.13 -12.18 19.72
CA ILE A 234 -33.38 -12.74 18.37
C ILE A 234 -32.75 -14.14 18.19
N ALA A 235 -31.53 -14.37 18.68
CA ALA A 235 -30.89 -15.69 18.63
C ALA A 235 -31.47 -16.68 19.65
N ARG A 236 -32.15 -16.19 20.72
CA ARG A 236 -32.95 -17.05 21.61
C ARG A 236 -34.38 -17.26 21.12
N SER A 237 -34.97 -16.31 20.38
CA SER A 237 -36.35 -16.42 19.88
C SER A 237 -36.44 -17.13 18.52
N VAL A 238 -35.37 -17.09 17.72
CA VAL A 238 -35.26 -17.88 16.50
C VAL A 238 -34.84 -19.29 16.87
N ASN A 239 -35.76 -20.23 16.70
CA ASN A 239 -35.47 -21.65 16.84
C ASN A 239 -34.56 -22.09 15.68
N TRP A 240 -33.24 -22.01 15.88
CA TRP A 240 -32.23 -22.34 14.88
C TRP A 240 -32.42 -23.72 14.26
N THR A 241 -32.93 -24.67 15.03
CA THR A 241 -33.31 -26.01 14.54
C THR A 241 -34.35 -25.91 13.43
N LEU A 242 -35.36 -25.04 13.59
CA LEU A 242 -36.44 -24.84 12.63
C LEU A 242 -35.92 -24.15 11.36
N LEU A 243 -35.03 -23.16 11.49
CA LEU A 243 -34.43 -22.47 10.35
C LEU A 243 -33.50 -23.41 9.56
N ILE A 244 -32.70 -24.23 10.25
CA ILE A 244 -31.87 -25.28 9.61
C ILE A 244 -32.75 -26.32 8.92
N ILE A 245 -33.85 -26.77 9.53
CA ILE A 245 -34.80 -27.71 8.90
C ILE A 245 -35.45 -27.10 7.67
N ILE A 246 -35.82 -25.81 7.70
CA ILE A 246 -36.40 -25.13 6.52
C ILE A 246 -35.36 -25.05 5.40
N VAL A 247 -34.14 -24.58 5.69
CA VAL A 247 -33.07 -24.46 4.68
C VAL A 247 -32.70 -25.84 4.12
N ALA A 248 -32.51 -26.83 4.98
CA ALA A 248 -32.24 -28.20 4.56
C ALA A 248 -33.41 -28.78 3.76
N GLY A 249 -34.65 -28.55 4.21
CA GLY A 249 -35.86 -28.98 3.50
C GLY A 249 -35.95 -28.40 2.09
N VAL A 250 -35.68 -27.11 1.93
CA VAL A 250 -35.67 -26.44 0.60
C VAL A 250 -34.54 -26.97 -0.29
N VAL A 251 -33.34 -27.17 0.26
CA VAL A 251 -32.17 -27.67 -0.49
C VAL A 251 -32.34 -29.14 -0.88
N PHE A 252 -32.91 -29.98 0.00
CA PHE A 252 -33.06 -31.42 -0.23
C PHE A 252 -34.41 -31.83 -0.83
N ALA A 253 -35.43 -30.96 -0.84
CA ALA A 253 -36.73 -31.20 -1.48
C ALA A 253 -36.61 -31.75 -2.92
N PRO A 254 -35.81 -31.18 -3.83
CA PRO A 254 -35.69 -31.72 -5.19
C PRO A 254 -35.10 -33.14 -5.21
N PHE A 255 -34.22 -33.47 -4.26
CA PHE A 255 -33.62 -34.80 -4.16
C PHE A 255 -34.62 -35.84 -3.64
N ILE A 256 -35.41 -35.46 -2.62
CA ILE A 256 -36.48 -36.31 -2.06
C ILE A 256 -37.56 -36.58 -3.11
N VAL A 257 -38.00 -35.55 -3.85
CA VAL A 257 -38.99 -35.70 -4.93
C VAL A 257 -38.48 -36.64 -6.03
N ARG A 258 -37.18 -36.56 -6.38
CA ARG A 258 -36.57 -37.44 -7.37
C ARG A 258 -36.51 -38.89 -6.90
N SER A 259 -36.19 -39.11 -5.62
CA SER A 259 -36.18 -40.43 -4.97
C SER A 259 -37.57 -41.09 -5.00
N ILE A 260 -38.62 -40.37 -4.57
CA ILE A 260 -39.99 -40.90 -4.52
C ILE A 260 -40.51 -41.26 -5.91
N LYS A 261 -40.25 -40.41 -6.92
CA LYS A 261 -40.61 -40.70 -8.32
C LYS A 261 -39.96 -41.99 -8.81
N LYS A 262 -38.69 -42.24 -8.44
CA LYS A 262 -38.00 -43.47 -8.82
C LYS A 262 -38.65 -44.71 -8.20
N ALA A 263 -38.95 -44.67 -6.90
CA ALA A 263 -39.61 -45.77 -6.19
C ALA A 263 -41.02 -46.08 -6.71
N THR A 264 -41.81 -45.05 -7.09
CA THR A 264 -43.16 -45.27 -7.65
C THR A 264 -43.15 -45.90 -9.03
N VAL A 265 -42.16 -45.56 -9.87
CA VAL A 265 -41.98 -46.20 -11.18
C VAL A 265 -41.60 -47.67 -11.01
N GLU A 266 -40.69 -47.98 -10.08
CA GLU A 266 -40.27 -49.36 -9.79
C GLU A 266 -41.46 -50.20 -9.27
N ALA A 267 -42.27 -49.68 -8.35
CA ALA A 267 -43.44 -50.39 -7.82
C ALA A 267 -44.54 -50.67 -8.86
N ARG A 268 -44.74 -49.77 -9.84
CA ARG A 268 -45.69 -50.01 -10.94
C ARG A 268 -45.20 -51.10 -11.90
N SER A 269 -43.89 -51.16 -12.15
CA SER A 269 -43.30 -52.17 -13.05
C SER A 269 -43.41 -53.60 -12.50
N SER A 270 -43.29 -53.79 -11.17
CA SER A 270 -43.39 -55.10 -10.55
C SER A 270 -44.83 -55.63 -10.50
N THR A 271 -45.82 -54.73 -10.46
CA THR A 271 -47.24 -55.11 -10.44
C THR A 271 -47.73 -55.53 -11.82
N SER A 272 -47.30 -54.85 -12.89
CA SER A 272 -47.66 -55.23 -14.28
C SER A 272 -47.12 -56.61 -14.67
N LYS A 273 -45.92 -56.97 -14.19
CA LYS A 273 -45.29 -58.26 -14.53
C LYS A 273 -45.99 -59.47 -13.90
N LYS A 274 -46.84 -59.26 -12.89
CA LYS A 274 -47.57 -60.34 -12.20
C LYS A 274 -48.89 -60.70 -12.90
N THR A 275 -49.38 -59.85 -13.79
CA THR A 275 -50.68 -60.03 -14.47
C THR A 275 -50.55 -60.75 -15.82
N ASP A 276 -49.39 -60.71 -16.46
CA ASP A 276 -49.13 -61.35 -17.76
C ASP A 276 -48.65 -62.82 -17.66
N GLY A 277 -48.68 -63.40 -16.45
CA GLY A 277 -48.18 -64.76 -16.17
C GLY A 277 -49.25 -65.85 -16.03
N THR A 278 -50.52 -65.55 -16.32
CA THR A 278 -51.63 -66.51 -16.24
C THR A 278 -52.39 -66.58 -17.56
N THR A 279 -51.83 -67.35 -18.49
CA THR A 279 -52.56 -67.98 -19.61
C THR A 279 -51.93 -69.33 -19.87
#